data_AF-A0ABC9D9F5-F1
#
_entry.id   AF-A0ABC9D9F5-F1
#
_cell.length_a   1.000
_cell.length_b   1.000
_cell.length_c   1.000
_cell.angle_alpha   90.00
_cell.angle_beta   90.00
_cell.angle_gamma   90.00
#
_symmetry.space_group_name_H-M   'P 1'
#
loop_
_entity.id
_entity.type
_entity.pdbx_description
1 polymer ?
#
loop_
_entity_poly.entity_id
_entity_poly.type
_entity_poly.pdbx_seq_one_letter_code
_entity_poly.pdbx_strand_id
1 'polypeptide(L)'
;MTLAASALPCRGPLPSKGWKWQSPVAAWKHMCSGRHNAVITFAAKSTKRERRKFQNKSNDSVLISEETSSGSGGSASSSLEVNSEDVATGDQISGAPRSAVLQACTLTSGFLLAGGLLLRQASHLASLNGWPIPDPTDVSFNFETWHLELIAGLVIVISSSRYILLQTWSDFRDSSEAANTQILTSLEPLDYIVVACLPGISEELLFRGALMPILGLNWISALTIGTIFGVLHLGNGRKYSFAIWATFVGFSYGIGTISSSSVIVPMVSHSINNIIGGLLWRFINNSQK
;
A
#
# COMPACT_ATOMS: atom_id res chain seq x y z
N MET A 1 34.30 -50.67 -61.93
CA MET A 1 33.37 -49.77 -61.23
C MET A 1 33.31 -48.46 -62.03
N THR A 2 32.69 -48.46 -63.21
CA THR A 2 31.32 -47.96 -63.50
C THR A 2 31.04 -46.50 -63.11
N LEU A 3 31.02 -45.68 -64.17
CA LEU A 3 30.10 -44.58 -64.51
C LEU A 3 30.23 -43.20 -63.83
N ALA A 4 30.40 -42.22 -64.73
CA ALA A 4 30.25 -40.78 -64.59
C ALA A 4 28.78 -40.32 -64.75
N ALA A 5 28.48 -39.09 -64.27
CA ALA A 5 27.65 -38.04 -64.90
C ALA A 5 27.35 -36.94 -63.85
N SER A 6 28.03 -35.79 -63.85
CA SER A 6 27.71 -34.53 -64.55
C SER A 6 26.32 -33.92 -64.28
N ALA A 7 26.28 -32.76 -63.60
CA ALA A 7 25.49 -31.57 -63.99
C ALA A 7 25.89 -30.30 -63.18
N LEU A 8 26.37 -29.28 -63.90
CA LEU A 8 26.54 -27.85 -63.55
C LEU A 8 25.16 -27.12 -63.52
N PRO A 9 24.97 -25.81 -63.18
CA PRO A 9 25.94 -24.70 -63.24
C PRO A 9 25.87 -23.56 -62.17
N CYS A 10 26.83 -22.64 -62.31
CA CYS A 10 27.08 -21.39 -61.60
C CYS A 10 26.02 -20.27 -61.75
N ARG A 11 25.90 -19.40 -60.72
CA ARG A 11 25.79 -17.91 -60.75
C ARG A 11 25.43 -17.43 -59.33
N GLY A 12 26.20 -16.61 -58.64
CA GLY A 12 26.33 -15.15 -58.84
C GLY A 12 26.05 -14.45 -57.47
N PRO A 13 26.59 -13.25 -57.19
CA PRO A 13 26.71 -12.74 -55.81
C PRO A 13 25.49 -11.98 -55.28
N LEU A 14 25.40 -11.94 -53.95
CA LEU A 14 24.41 -11.27 -53.09
C LEU A 14 24.07 -9.82 -53.50
N PRO A 15 22.80 -9.42 -53.32
CA PRO A 15 22.46 -8.02 -53.06
C PRO A 15 21.83 -7.82 -51.68
N SER A 16 22.30 -6.76 -51.02
CA SER A 16 21.75 -6.11 -49.85
C SER A 16 20.31 -5.64 -50.07
N LYS A 17 19.43 -5.88 -49.09
CA LYS A 17 18.15 -5.16 -48.96
C LYS A 17 17.85 -4.84 -47.50
N GLY A 18 17.66 -3.55 -47.26
CA GLY A 18 17.40 -2.96 -45.95
C GLY A 18 16.07 -3.40 -45.35
N TRP A 19 16.08 -3.50 -44.02
CA TRP A 19 14.89 -3.77 -43.23
C TRP A 19 14.17 -2.46 -42.96
N LYS A 20 12.98 -2.31 -43.56
CA LYS A 20 12.03 -1.26 -43.22
C LYS A 20 11.23 -1.69 -41.98
N TRP A 21 11.25 -0.83 -40.98
CA TRP A 21 10.40 -0.87 -39.79
C TRP A 21 8.94 -0.61 -40.18
N GLN A 22 8.01 -1.49 -39.80
CA GLN A 22 6.57 -1.24 -39.91
C GLN A 22 5.94 -1.31 -38.51
N SER A 23 5.29 -0.21 -38.12
CA SER A 23 4.55 -0.03 -36.87
C SER A 23 3.11 -0.53 -37.02
N PRO A 24 2.51 -1.23 -36.03
CA PRO A 24 1.12 -1.67 -36.09
C PRO A 24 0.19 -0.64 -35.45
N VAL A 25 -0.31 0.32 -36.25
CA VAL A 25 -1.43 1.21 -35.88
C VAL A 25 -2.51 1.10 -36.95
N ALA A 26 -3.22 -0.03 -37.03
CA ALA A 26 -4.46 -0.16 -37.80
C ALA A 26 -5.15 -1.51 -37.58
N ALA A 27 -5.77 -1.74 -36.41
CA ALA A 27 -6.70 -2.88 -36.24
C ALA A 27 -7.73 -2.68 -35.11
N TRP A 28 -8.16 -1.46 -34.81
CA TRP A 28 -9.21 -1.23 -33.80
C TRP A 28 -10.28 -0.23 -34.28
N LYS A 29 -10.81 -0.46 -35.48
CA LYS A 29 -12.04 0.18 -35.94
C LYS A 29 -12.87 -0.80 -36.74
N HIS A 30 -13.45 -1.78 -36.07
CA HIS A 30 -14.74 -2.36 -36.44
C HIS A 30 -15.15 -3.33 -35.34
N MET A 31 -16.20 -2.99 -34.58
CA MET A 31 -17.20 -3.87 -33.95
C MET A 31 -17.91 -3.10 -32.84
N CYS A 32 -18.79 -2.19 -33.24
CA CYS A 32 -19.94 -1.78 -32.45
C CYS A 32 -21.18 -2.33 -33.16
N SER A 33 -21.95 -3.21 -32.50
CA SER A 33 -23.42 -3.14 -32.42
C SER A 33 -23.96 -4.47 -31.88
N GLY A 34 -24.70 -4.41 -30.77
CA GLY A 34 -25.34 -5.57 -30.14
C GLY A 34 -25.82 -5.28 -28.72
N ARG A 35 -26.87 -4.46 -28.60
CA ARG A 35 -27.56 -4.07 -27.38
C ARG A 35 -28.36 -5.25 -26.81
N HIS A 36 -28.28 -5.54 -25.51
CA HIS A 36 -29.42 -6.00 -24.71
C HIS A 36 -29.23 -5.63 -23.23
N ASN A 37 -30.23 -4.93 -22.69
CA ASN A 37 -30.33 -4.48 -21.31
C ASN A 37 -30.48 -5.67 -20.35
N ALA A 38 -29.67 -5.72 -19.29
CA ALA A 38 -30.01 -6.41 -18.06
C ALA A 38 -29.52 -5.56 -16.88
N VAL A 39 -30.46 -4.81 -16.30
CA VAL A 39 -30.29 -4.11 -15.03
C VAL A 39 -30.28 -5.18 -13.95
N ILE A 40 -29.10 -5.49 -13.40
CA ILE A 40 -29.00 -6.31 -12.19
C ILE A 40 -29.03 -5.36 -11.00
N THR A 41 -30.23 -5.14 -10.48
CA THR A 41 -30.47 -4.43 -9.22
C THR A 41 -30.06 -5.35 -8.07
N PHE A 42 -28.88 -5.14 -7.49
CA PHE A 42 -28.53 -5.77 -6.22
C PHE A 42 -29.15 -4.98 -5.07
N ALA A 43 -30.05 -5.63 -4.34
CA ALA A 43 -30.73 -5.10 -3.18
C ALA A 43 -29.74 -4.73 -2.08
N ALA A 44 -29.70 -3.44 -1.73
CA ALA A 44 -29.06 -2.93 -0.54
C ALA A 44 -29.83 -3.40 0.70
N LYS A 45 -29.28 -4.37 1.45
CA LYS A 45 -29.77 -4.69 2.79
C LYS A 45 -29.04 -3.79 3.79
N SER A 46 -29.67 -2.69 4.17
CA SER A 46 -29.18 -1.81 5.23
C SER A 46 -29.46 -2.45 6.60
N THR A 47 -28.41 -2.85 7.32
CA THR A 47 -28.52 -3.14 8.75
C THR A 47 -28.43 -1.82 9.51
N LYS A 48 -29.60 -1.27 9.83
CA LYS A 48 -29.82 -0.12 10.71
C LYS A 48 -29.40 -0.51 12.13
N ARG A 49 -28.19 -0.12 12.58
CA ARG A 49 -27.79 -0.27 13.99
C ARG A 49 -28.35 0.93 14.77
N GLU A 50 -29.29 0.62 15.63
CA GLU A 50 -30.05 1.54 16.47
C GLU A 50 -29.13 2.24 17.50
N ARG A 51 -29.11 3.57 17.45
CA ARG A 51 -28.42 4.44 18.40
C ARG A 51 -29.36 4.62 19.60
N ARG A 52 -29.07 3.94 20.73
CA ARG A 52 -29.80 4.16 21.99
C ARG A 52 -29.56 5.60 22.46
N LYS A 53 -30.55 6.47 22.26
CA LYS A 53 -30.72 7.72 23.03
C LYS A 53 -31.34 7.33 24.36
N PHE A 54 -30.60 7.48 25.47
CA PHE A 54 -31.22 7.56 26.78
C PHE A 54 -31.52 9.04 27.05
N GLN A 55 -32.81 9.38 27.02
CA GLN A 55 -33.33 10.70 27.36
C GLN A 55 -34.31 10.49 28.51
N ASN A 56 -34.02 11.10 29.66
CA ASN A 56 -34.99 11.41 30.72
C ASN A 56 -34.41 12.65 31.40
N LYS A 57 -34.84 13.85 31.01
CA LYS A 57 -36.08 14.57 31.37
C LYS A 57 -36.20 14.80 32.88
N SER A 58 -35.94 16.06 33.20
CA SER A 58 -36.36 16.90 34.32
C SER A 58 -37.46 16.37 35.25
N ASN A 59 -37.29 16.61 36.55
CA ASN A 59 -38.32 17.28 37.34
C ASN A 59 -37.66 18.16 38.41
N ASP A 60 -38.12 19.41 38.43
CA ASP A 60 -37.86 20.46 39.40
C ASP A 60 -38.87 20.33 40.55
N SER A 61 -38.45 20.43 41.81
CA SER A 61 -39.34 20.67 42.96
C SER A 61 -38.57 21.16 44.21
N VAL A 62 -38.22 22.43 44.22
CA VAL A 62 -38.60 23.50 45.18
C VAL A 62 -39.14 23.12 46.60
N LEU A 63 -38.47 23.70 47.64
CA LEU A 63 -38.87 24.16 49.01
C LEU A 63 -38.52 23.36 50.32
N ILE A 64 -37.71 24.06 51.15
CA ILE A 64 -37.85 24.42 52.60
C ILE A 64 -37.40 23.46 53.73
N SER A 65 -36.27 23.90 54.34
CA SER A 65 -36.01 24.25 55.76
C SER A 65 -35.76 23.25 56.91
N GLU A 66 -34.78 23.69 57.71
CA GLU A 66 -34.59 23.64 59.18
C GLU A 66 -33.71 22.55 59.86
N GLU A 67 -32.52 23.03 60.26
CA GLU A 67 -31.95 23.09 61.63
C GLU A 67 -31.48 21.83 62.40
N THR A 68 -30.20 21.93 62.84
CA THR A 68 -29.61 21.56 64.15
C THR A 68 -29.27 20.10 64.52
N SER A 69 -27.96 19.78 64.60
CA SER A 69 -27.16 19.81 65.85
C SER A 69 -26.04 18.75 65.91
N SER A 70 -24.89 19.14 66.49
CA SER A 70 -23.92 18.32 67.25
C SER A 70 -23.17 17.17 66.54
N GLY A 71 -21.84 17.06 66.48
CA GLY A 71 -20.74 17.76 67.13
C GLY A 71 -19.45 16.90 67.07
N SER A 72 -18.30 17.59 67.18
CA SER A 72 -16.96 17.11 67.60
C SER A 72 -15.95 16.56 66.58
N GLY A 73 -14.81 17.28 66.46
CA GLY A 73 -13.50 16.70 66.14
C GLY A 73 -12.64 17.49 65.14
N GLY A 74 -11.86 18.48 65.60
CA GLY A 74 -10.78 19.15 64.83
C GLY A 74 -9.67 18.19 64.39
N SER A 75 -8.71 18.52 63.52
CA SER A 75 -7.95 19.75 63.35
C SER A 75 -7.13 19.64 62.06
N ALA A 76 -7.00 20.73 61.30
CA ALA A 76 -5.71 21.31 60.86
C ALA A 76 -5.92 22.20 59.62
N SER A 77 -5.67 23.48 59.84
CA SER A 77 -5.66 24.57 58.88
C SER A 77 -4.51 24.46 57.87
N SER A 78 -4.80 24.71 56.59
CA SER A 78 -3.90 25.40 55.67
C SER A 78 -4.77 26.09 54.63
N SER A 79 -4.83 27.41 54.78
CA SER A 79 -5.59 28.36 53.99
C SER A 79 -4.77 28.90 52.81
N LEU A 80 -5.49 29.32 51.76
CA LEU A 80 -5.09 30.21 50.65
C LEU A 80 -4.27 29.49 49.54
N GLU A 81 -4.57 29.60 48.25
CA GLU A 81 -5.23 30.67 47.50
C GLU A 81 -5.77 30.13 46.17
N VAL A 82 -6.87 30.72 45.71
CA VAL A 82 -7.48 30.48 44.39
C VAL A 82 -6.59 31.11 43.32
N ASN A 83 -6.27 30.37 42.26
CA ASN A 83 -6.15 31.01 40.95
C ASN A 83 -6.86 30.15 39.90
N SER A 84 -7.93 30.73 39.37
CA SER A 84 -8.62 30.26 38.19
C SER A 84 -7.76 30.59 36.98
N GLU A 85 -7.19 29.57 36.36
CA GLU A 85 -6.83 29.65 34.94
C GLU A 85 -7.55 28.51 34.22
N ASP A 86 -8.73 28.88 33.72
CA ASP A 86 -9.43 28.21 32.65
C ASP A 86 -8.49 28.16 31.43
N VAL A 87 -7.73 27.08 31.34
CA VAL A 87 -7.11 26.66 30.08
C VAL A 87 -7.96 25.53 29.54
N ALA A 88 -8.97 25.93 28.77
CA ALA A 88 -9.56 25.13 27.72
C ALA A 88 -8.44 24.45 26.92
N THR A 89 -8.08 23.23 27.32
CA THR A 89 -7.26 22.35 26.52
C THR A 89 -8.19 21.83 25.45
N GLY A 90 -8.13 22.50 24.30
CA GLY A 90 -8.73 22.00 23.07
C GLY A 90 -8.37 20.54 22.92
N ASP A 91 -9.41 19.73 22.73
CA ASP A 91 -9.34 18.30 22.45
C ASP A 91 -8.68 18.13 21.07
N GLN A 92 -7.36 18.34 21.03
CA GLN A 92 -6.50 17.97 19.93
C GLN A 92 -6.48 16.45 19.96
N ILE A 93 -7.07 15.83 18.96
CA ILE A 93 -7.04 14.39 18.74
C ILE A 93 -5.58 13.93 18.82
N SER A 94 -5.17 13.41 19.97
CA SER A 94 -3.79 12.96 20.19
C SER A 94 -3.54 11.75 19.29
N GLY A 95 -2.85 11.98 18.18
CA GLY A 95 -2.23 10.92 17.39
C GLY A 95 -1.34 10.06 18.29
N ALA A 96 -1.13 8.80 17.89
CA ALA A 96 -0.27 7.88 18.63
C ALA A 96 1.13 8.49 18.85
N PRO A 97 1.78 8.27 20.00
CA PRO A 97 3.09 8.85 20.27
C PRO A 97 4.13 8.33 19.28
N ARG A 98 5.10 9.18 18.91
CA ARG A 98 6.18 8.88 17.94
C ARG A 98 6.82 7.51 18.15
N SER A 99 7.19 7.20 19.40
CA SER A 99 7.84 5.94 19.77
C SER A 99 6.94 4.72 19.52
N ALA A 100 5.64 4.82 19.77
CA ALA A 100 4.70 3.75 19.50
C ALA A 100 4.54 3.49 18.01
N VAL A 101 4.48 4.55 17.18
CA VAL A 101 4.43 4.42 15.72
C VAL A 101 5.70 3.73 15.20
N LEU A 102 6.87 4.23 15.59
CA LEU A 102 8.16 3.66 15.16
C LEU A 102 8.32 2.21 15.63
N GLN A 103 7.92 1.90 16.86
CA GLN A 103 7.96 0.54 17.39
C GLN A 103 7.01 -0.39 16.63
N ALA A 104 5.78 0.05 16.35
CA ALA A 104 4.81 -0.74 15.59
C ALA A 104 5.31 -1.01 14.16
N CYS A 105 5.84 0.01 13.47
CA CYS A 105 6.45 -0.14 12.16
C CYS A 105 7.64 -1.10 12.19
N THR A 106 8.58 -0.90 13.11
CA THR A 106 9.78 -1.74 13.24
C THR A 106 9.42 -3.20 13.51
N LEU A 107 8.51 -3.43 14.47
CA LEU A 107 8.10 -4.78 14.85
C LEU A 107 7.37 -5.49 13.71
N THR A 108 6.40 -4.80 13.08
CA THR A 108 5.62 -5.37 11.97
C THR A 108 6.52 -5.67 10.79
N SER A 109 7.36 -4.73 10.37
CA SER A 109 8.32 -4.95 9.28
C SER A 109 9.35 -6.03 9.62
N GLY A 110 9.80 -6.14 10.88
CA GLY A 110 10.67 -7.22 11.34
C GLY A 110 10.03 -8.59 11.17
N PHE A 111 8.76 -8.75 11.57
CA PHE A 111 8.02 -10.00 11.39
C PHE A 111 7.78 -10.33 9.91
N LEU A 112 7.42 -9.34 9.09
CA LEU A 112 7.23 -9.53 7.66
C LEU A 112 8.52 -9.94 6.96
N LEU A 113 9.65 -9.30 7.32
CA LEU A 113 10.97 -9.63 6.79
C LEU A 113 11.39 -11.05 7.17
N ALA A 114 11.28 -11.40 8.47
CA ALA A 114 11.62 -12.74 8.96
C ALA A 114 10.72 -13.81 8.33
N GLY A 115 9.40 -13.57 8.28
CA GLY A 115 8.45 -14.46 7.64
C GLY A 115 8.73 -14.64 6.14
N GLY A 116 9.07 -13.55 5.44
CA GLY A 116 9.44 -13.58 4.02
C GLY A 116 10.69 -14.41 3.77
N LEU A 117 11.75 -14.23 4.57
CA LEU A 117 12.98 -15.03 4.47
C LEU A 117 12.73 -16.51 4.76
N LEU A 118 12.00 -16.82 5.83
CA LEU A 118 11.66 -18.20 6.21
C LEU A 118 10.83 -18.87 5.11
N LEU A 119 9.80 -18.19 4.61
CA LEU A 119 8.96 -18.73 3.54
C LEU A 119 9.77 -18.97 2.26
N ARG A 120 10.64 -18.02 1.91
CA ARG A 120 11.53 -18.14 0.75
C ARG A 120 12.49 -19.33 0.89
N GLN A 121 13.13 -19.49 2.04
CA GLN A 121 14.04 -20.62 2.29
C GLN A 121 13.31 -21.97 2.31
N ALA A 122 12.15 -22.04 2.97
CA ALA A 122 11.34 -23.25 3.01
C ALA A 122 10.87 -23.66 1.60
N SER A 123 10.49 -22.69 0.77
CA SER A 123 10.03 -22.95 -0.60
C SER A 123 11.19 -23.36 -1.52
N HIS A 124 12.37 -22.75 -1.37
CA HIS A 124 13.58 -23.22 -2.07
C HIS A 124 13.92 -24.67 -1.72
N LEU A 125 13.91 -25.02 -0.43
CA LEU A 125 14.17 -26.38 0.02
C LEU A 125 13.11 -27.37 -0.48
N ALA A 126 11.84 -27.00 -0.48
CA ALA A 126 10.78 -27.85 -1.01
C ALA A 126 10.91 -28.06 -2.53
N SER A 127 11.29 -27.03 -3.29
CA SER A 127 11.59 -27.15 -4.73
C SER A 127 12.77 -28.11 -4.99
N LEU A 128 13.86 -28.00 -4.23
CA LEU A 128 15.01 -28.92 -4.32
C LEU A 128 14.63 -30.38 -4.00
N ASN A 129 13.65 -30.59 -3.11
CA ASN A 129 13.12 -31.91 -2.77
C ASN A 129 12.06 -32.42 -3.78
N GLY A 130 11.86 -31.73 -4.91
CA GLY A 130 10.97 -32.17 -5.99
C GLY A 130 9.50 -31.86 -5.78
N TRP A 131 9.15 -30.96 -4.86
CA TRP A 131 7.77 -30.50 -4.73
C TRP A 131 7.39 -29.67 -5.96
N PRO A 132 6.12 -29.71 -6.42
CA PRO A 132 5.66 -29.01 -7.62
C PRO A 132 5.45 -27.51 -7.36
N ILE A 133 6.47 -26.83 -6.84
CA ILE A 133 6.51 -25.39 -6.61
C ILE A 133 7.71 -24.79 -7.35
N PRO A 134 7.56 -23.62 -8.00
CA PRO A 134 8.70 -22.95 -8.60
C PRO A 134 9.71 -22.51 -7.54
N ASP A 135 10.99 -22.46 -7.91
CA ASP A 135 12.05 -22.04 -6.99
C ASP A 135 12.03 -20.52 -6.81
N PRO A 136 11.87 -19.99 -5.58
CA PRO A 136 11.91 -18.55 -5.37
C PRO A 136 13.28 -17.91 -5.68
N THR A 137 14.35 -18.69 -5.81
CA THR A 137 15.67 -18.17 -6.22
C THR A 137 15.68 -17.53 -7.61
N ASP A 138 14.68 -17.83 -8.46
CA ASP A 138 14.44 -17.16 -9.74
C ASP A 138 14.28 -15.63 -9.60
N VAL A 139 13.85 -15.14 -8.43
CA VAL A 139 13.90 -13.73 -8.08
C VAL A 139 15.17 -13.45 -7.28
N SER A 140 16.13 -12.76 -7.87
CA SER A 140 17.42 -12.49 -7.25
C SER A 140 17.41 -11.26 -6.32
N PHE A 141 18.51 -11.08 -5.58
CA PHE A 141 18.85 -9.83 -4.90
C PHE A 141 19.86 -8.98 -5.69
N ASN A 142 20.09 -9.33 -6.95
CA ASN A 142 21.08 -8.65 -7.77
C ASN A 142 20.57 -7.29 -8.25
N PHE A 143 21.51 -6.40 -8.51
CA PHE A 143 21.24 -5.07 -9.04
C PHE A 143 22.07 -4.80 -10.28
N GLU A 144 21.40 -4.42 -11.36
CA GLU A 144 22.00 -4.04 -12.63
C GLU A 144 21.65 -2.59 -12.96
N THR A 145 22.46 -1.90 -13.74
CA THR A 145 22.26 -0.46 -14.00
C THR A 145 20.94 -0.15 -14.70
N TRP A 146 20.48 -1.02 -15.59
CA TRP A 146 19.19 -0.86 -16.29
C TRP A 146 17.98 -0.97 -15.35
N HIS A 147 18.14 -1.56 -14.16
CA HIS A 147 17.10 -1.53 -13.12
C HIS A 147 16.74 -0.11 -12.70
N LEU A 148 17.65 0.86 -12.85
CA LEU A 148 17.35 2.26 -12.56
C LEU A 148 16.24 2.81 -13.45
N GLU A 149 16.18 2.40 -14.71
CA GLU A 149 15.13 2.83 -15.65
C GLU A 149 13.76 2.27 -15.22
N LEU A 150 13.73 0.99 -14.82
CA LEU A 150 12.52 0.38 -14.28
C LEU A 150 12.08 1.03 -12.97
N ILE A 151 13.03 1.30 -12.06
CA ILE A 151 12.74 1.96 -10.78
C ILE A 151 12.15 3.35 -11.04
N ALA A 152 12.78 4.13 -11.92
CA ALA A 152 12.31 5.47 -12.28
C ALA A 152 10.91 5.41 -12.92
N GLY A 153 10.68 4.48 -13.86
CA GLY A 153 9.38 4.28 -14.48
C GLY A 153 8.28 3.94 -13.47
N LEU A 154 8.54 2.99 -12.56
CA LEU A 154 7.59 2.62 -11.50
C LEU A 154 7.30 3.78 -10.54
N VAL A 155 8.35 4.54 -10.16
CA VAL A 155 8.19 5.71 -9.29
C VAL A 155 7.33 6.77 -9.95
N ILE A 156 7.60 7.09 -11.22
CA ILE A 156 6.82 8.09 -11.99
C ILE A 156 5.37 7.64 -12.13
N VAL A 157 5.12 6.40 -12.56
CA VAL A 157 3.76 5.88 -12.77
C VAL A 157 2.95 5.91 -11.48
N ILE A 158 3.51 5.41 -10.38
CA ILE A 158 2.79 5.32 -9.11
C ILE A 158 2.63 6.70 -8.49
N SER A 159 3.66 7.54 -8.47
CA SER A 159 3.56 8.90 -7.91
C SER A 159 2.56 9.78 -8.67
N SER A 160 2.61 9.75 -10.01
CA SER A 160 1.65 10.50 -10.84
C SER A 160 0.22 9.97 -10.71
N SER A 161 0.04 8.65 -10.69
CA SER A 161 -1.28 8.03 -10.47
C SER A 161 -1.83 8.41 -9.10
N ARG A 162 -1.02 8.33 -8.03
CA ARG A 162 -1.43 8.76 -6.69
C ARG A 162 -1.85 10.21 -6.70
N TYR A 163 -1.07 11.10 -7.30
CA TYR A 163 -1.40 12.52 -7.41
C TYR A 163 -2.75 12.74 -8.12
N ILE A 164 -2.98 12.10 -9.27
CA ILE A 164 -4.23 12.21 -10.01
C ILE A 164 -5.41 11.69 -9.17
N LEU A 165 -5.26 10.54 -8.52
CA LEU A 165 -6.31 9.97 -7.67
C LEU A 165 -6.62 10.85 -6.47
N LEU A 166 -5.60 11.45 -5.84
CA LEU A 166 -5.81 12.43 -4.79
C LEU A 166 -6.66 13.60 -5.29
N GLN A 167 -6.48 14.06 -6.53
CA GLN A 167 -7.27 15.18 -7.08
C GLN A 167 -8.68 14.79 -7.56
N THR A 168 -8.86 13.55 -8.04
CA THR A 168 -10.08 13.13 -8.75
C THR A 168 -11.01 12.24 -7.94
N TRP A 169 -10.51 11.55 -6.91
CA TRP A 169 -11.28 10.56 -6.14
C TRP A 169 -11.31 10.90 -4.65
N SER A 170 -12.41 11.50 -4.18
CA SER A 170 -12.58 11.93 -2.79
C SER A 170 -12.44 10.79 -1.78
N ASP A 171 -13.06 9.63 -2.02
CA ASP A 171 -12.94 8.48 -1.11
C ASP A 171 -11.50 7.97 -0.98
N PHE A 172 -10.70 8.05 -2.04
CA PHE A 172 -9.29 7.72 -1.99
C PHE A 172 -8.49 8.77 -1.21
N ARG A 173 -8.78 10.05 -1.45
CA ARG A 173 -8.19 11.17 -0.71
C ARG A 173 -8.43 11.05 0.78
N ASP A 174 -9.68 10.86 1.20
CA ASP A 174 -10.05 10.72 2.62
C ASP A 174 -9.37 9.52 3.27
N SER A 175 -9.33 8.38 2.57
CA SER A 175 -8.66 7.16 3.07
C SER A 175 -7.15 7.34 3.18
N SER A 176 -6.54 8.05 2.22
CA SER A 176 -5.11 8.37 2.23
C SER A 176 -4.78 9.36 3.35
N GLU A 177 -5.64 10.34 3.59
CA GLU A 177 -5.48 11.32 4.66
C GLU A 177 -5.58 10.64 6.03
N ALA A 178 -6.55 9.75 6.23
CA ALA A 178 -6.69 8.99 7.46
C ALA A 178 -5.43 8.13 7.74
N ALA A 179 -4.92 7.43 6.73
CA ALA A 179 -3.73 6.60 6.85
C ALA A 179 -2.47 7.44 7.14
N ASN A 180 -2.27 8.52 6.39
CA ASN A 180 -1.12 9.40 6.59
C ASN A 180 -1.19 10.10 7.95
N THR A 181 -2.36 10.56 8.38
CA THR A 181 -2.54 11.21 9.69
C THR A 181 -2.17 10.25 10.84
N GLN A 182 -2.58 8.99 10.76
CA GLN A 182 -2.26 8.00 11.79
C GLN A 182 -0.76 7.74 11.93
N ILE A 183 -0.03 7.70 10.81
CA ILE A 183 1.37 7.28 10.78
C ILE A 183 2.33 8.47 10.84
N LEU A 184 2.05 9.55 10.12
CA LEU A 184 3.02 10.62 9.84
C LEU A 184 2.93 11.85 10.74
N THR A 185 1.80 12.07 11.42
CA THR A 185 1.57 13.28 12.23
C THR A 185 2.58 13.44 13.36
N SER A 186 2.96 12.33 14.00
CA SER A 186 3.85 12.33 15.17
C SER A 186 5.33 12.22 14.81
N LEU A 187 5.68 12.19 13.51
CA LEU A 187 7.02 11.85 13.02
C LEU A 187 7.88 13.08 12.69
N GLU A 188 9.16 12.99 13.01
CA GLU A 188 10.18 13.94 12.56
C GLU A 188 10.57 13.68 11.09
N PRO A 189 11.11 14.67 10.35
CA PRO A 189 11.42 14.50 8.92
C PRO A 189 12.28 13.27 8.60
N LEU A 190 13.26 12.96 9.45
CA LEU A 190 14.14 11.81 9.26
C LEU A 190 13.43 10.48 9.46
N ASP A 191 12.41 10.43 10.32
CA ASP A 191 11.62 9.22 10.56
C ASP A 191 10.86 8.77 9.31
N TYR A 192 10.55 9.69 8.39
CA TYR A 192 9.82 9.38 7.16
C TYR A 192 10.61 8.42 6.28
N ILE A 193 11.95 8.55 6.27
CA ILE A 193 12.83 7.65 5.51
C ILE A 193 12.74 6.25 6.11
N VAL A 194 12.87 6.13 7.43
CA VAL A 194 12.81 4.83 8.13
C VAL A 194 11.45 4.17 7.95
N VAL A 195 10.37 4.91 8.21
CA VAL A 195 8.99 4.41 8.12
C VAL A 195 8.57 4.14 6.67
N ALA A 196 9.21 4.73 5.67
CA ALA A 196 8.99 4.39 4.27
C ALA A 196 9.78 3.15 3.83
N CYS A 197 11.06 3.06 4.22
CA CYS A 197 11.94 1.95 3.82
C CYS A 197 11.61 0.64 4.53
N LEU A 198 11.22 0.66 5.81
CA LEU A 198 10.87 -0.54 6.56
C LEU A 198 9.78 -1.39 5.89
N PRO A 199 8.57 -0.86 5.59
CA PRO A 199 7.56 -1.59 4.83
C PRO A 199 8.02 -1.83 3.39
N GLY A 200 8.67 -0.87 2.74
CA GLY A 200 9.17 -1.01 1.37
C GLY A 200 10.13 -2.19 1.18
N ILE A 201 10.95 -2.52 2.17
CA ILE A 201 11.84 -3.69 2.13
C ILE A 201 11.11 -4.95 2.58
N SER A 202 10.46 -4.91 3.74
CA SER A 202 9.88 -6.09 4.37
C SER A 202 8.68 -6.67 3.62
N GLU A 203 7.78 -5.81 3.13
CA GLU A 203 6.62 -6.25 2.36
C GLU A 203 7.05 -6.79 1.00
N GLU A 204 7.96 -6.12 0.30
CA GLU A 204 8.41 -6.60 -1.01
C GLU A 204 9.19 -7.92 -0.91
N LEU A 205 9.95 -8.12 0.16
CA LEU A 205 10.57 -9.41 0.41
C LEU A 205 9.53 -10.53 0.58
N LEU A 206 8.49 -10.28 1.38
CA LEU A 206 7.44 -11.26 1.61
C LEU A 206 6.60 -11.51 0.35
N PHE A 207 6.08 -10.46 -0.28
CA PHE A 207 5.13 -10.59 -1.38
C PHE A 207 5.81 -10.93 -2.70
N ARG A 208 6.93 -10.28 -3.04
CA ARG A 208 7.60 -10.41 -4.35
C ARG A 208 8.79 -11.36 -4.27
N GLY A 209 9.48 -11.40 -3.13
CA GLY A 209 10.61 -12.30 -2.89
C GLY A 209 10.20 -13.70 -2.43
N ALA A 210 9.01 -13.91 -1.85
CA ALA A 210 8.61 -15.22 -1.33
C ALA A 210 7.28 -15.71 -1.91
N LEU A 211 6.17 -14.99 -1.70
CA LEU A 211 4.83 -15.45 -2.10
C LEU A 211 4.63 -15.54 -3.61
N MET A 212 5.03 -14.51 -4.36
CA MET A 212 4.83 -14.46 -5.81
C MET A 212 5.58 -15.57 -6.56
N PRO A 213 6.87 -15.84 -6.30
CA PRO A 213 7.59 -16.91 -6.99
C PRO A 213 6.99 -18.31 -6.72
N ILE A 214 6.42 -18.57 -5.54
CA ILE A 214 5.73 -19.83 -5.23
C ILE A 214 4.53 -20.07 -6.17
N LEU A 215 3.88 -18.99 -6.63
CA LEU A 215 2.80 -19.06 -7.63
C LEU A 215 3.31 -18.99 -9.07
N GLY A 216 4.63 -18.85 -9.26
CA GLY A 216 5.31 -18.65 -10.55
C GLY A 216 5.50 -17.18 -10.91
N LEU A 217 6.46 -16.88 -11.79
CA LEU A 217 6.75 -15.52 -12.26
C LEU A 217 5.96 -15.18 -13.52
N ASN A 218 4.69 -14.86 -13.37
CA ASN A 218 3.80 -14.50 -14.47
C ASN A 218 2.79 -13.41 -14.06
N TRP A 219 2.10 -12.82 -15.02
CA TRP A 219 1.19 -11.71 -14.73
C TRP A 219 0.00 -12.12 -13.85
N ILE A 220 -0.40 -13.40 -13.85
CA ILE A 220 -1.50 -13.93 -13.03
C ILE A 220 -1.09 -13.94 -11.56
N SER A 221 0.13 -14.39 -11.24
CA SER A 221 0.65 -14.35 -9.87
C SER A 221 0.84 -12.91 -9.39
N ALA A 222 1.33 -12.01 -10.25
CA ALA A 222 1.43 -10.58 -9.93
C ALA A 222 0.06 -9.99 -9.58
N LEU A 223 -0.99 -10.31 -10.34
CA LEU A 223 -2.34 -9.85 -10.07
C LEU A 223 -2.91 -10.47 -8.78
N THR A 224 -2.68 -11.75 -8.57
CA THR A 224 -3.15 -12.48 -7.39
C THR A 224 -2.53 -11.93 -6.11
N ILE A 225 -1.20 -11.83 -6.07
CA ILE A 225 -0.46 -11.27 -4.95
C ILE A 225 -0.77 -9.78 -4.76
N GLY A 226 -0.90 -9.01 -5.84
CA GLY A 226 -1.33 -7.62 -5.78
C GLY A 226 -2.73 -7.47 -5.19
N THR A 227 -3.66 -8.38 -5.51
CA THR A 227 -5.01 -8.37 -4.94
C THR A 227 -4.98 -8.68 -3.45
N ILE A 228 -4.23 -9.70 -3.02
CA ILE A 228 -4.03 -10.03 -1.60
C ILE A 228 -3.44 -8.83 -0.86
N PHE A 229 -2.41 -8.21 -1.43
CA PHE A 229 -1.78 -7.00 -0.89
C PHE A 229 -2.80 -5.88 -0.70
N GLY A 230 -3.64 -5.60 -1.69
CA GLY A 230 -4.67 -4.57 -1.58
C GLY A 230 -5.74 -4.87 -0.54
N VAL A 231 -6.19 -6.13 -0.43
CA VAL A 231 -7.16 -6.55 0.60
C VAL A 231 -6.58 -6.37 2.01
N LEU A 232 -5.29 -6.67 2.22
CA LEU A 232 -4.61 -6.47 3.50
C LEU A 232 -4.48 -4.98 3.90
N HIS A 233 -4.64 -4.07 2.93
CA HIS A 233 -4.65 -2.64 3.17
C HIS A 233 -6.03 -2.07 3.53
N LEU A 234 -7.05 -2.91 3.71
CA LEU A 234 -8.32 -2.50 4.30
C LEU A 234 -8.19 -2.29 5.83
N GLY A 235 -9.03 -1.41 6.39
CA GLY A 235 -9.11 -1.19 7.84
C GLY A 235 -8.39 0.09 8.31
N ASN A 236 -8.56 0.42 9.59
CA ASN A 236 -7.99 1.63 10.22
C ASN A 236 -8.29 2.93 9.45
N GLY A 237 -9.54 3.10 8.99
CA GLY A 237 -9.96 4.27 8.22
C GLY A 237 -9.74 4.15 6.70
N ARG A 238 -9.03 3.11 6.23
CA ARG A 238 -8.84 2.82 4.80
C ARG A 238 -10.05 2.09 4.21
N LYS A 239 -10.71 2.71 3.23
CA LYS A 239 -11.87 2.16 2.51
C LYS A 239 -11.45 1.29 1.30
N TYR A 240 -12.42 0.75 0.57
CA TYR A 240 -12.21 0.00 -0.68
C TYR A 240 -11.42 0.78 -1.74
N SER A 241 -11.54 2.11 -1.79
CA SER A 241 -10.75 2.97 -2.68
C SER A 241 -9.24 2.80 -2.45
N PHE A 242 -8.82 2.72 -1.18
CA PHE A 242 -7.44 2.50 -0.80
C PHE A 242 -6.99 1.07 -1.14
N ALA A 243 -7.86 0.08 -0.96
CA ALA A 243 -7.55 -1.30 -1.34
C ALA A 243 -7.37 -1.45 -2.86
N ILE A 244 -8.23 -0.84 -3.67
CA ILE A 244 -8.11 -0.82 -5.13
C ILE A 244 -6.78 -0.18 -5.55
N TRP A 245 -6.44 0.96 -4.94
CA TRP A 245 -5.14 1.61 -5.16
C TRP A 245 -3.97 0.71 -4.77
N ALA A 246 -4.02 0.10 -3.58
CA ALA A 246 -2.98 -0.80 -3.11
C ALA A 246 -2.87 -2.05 -4.00
N THR A 247 -3.97 -2.55 -4.58
CA THR A 247 -3.94 -3.61 -5.59
C THR A 247 -3.22 -3.18 -6.87
N PHE A 248 -3.48 -1.97 -7.37
CA PHE A 248 -2.78 -1.42 -8.53
C PHE A 248 -1.27 -1.32 -8.28
N VAL A 249 -0.86 -0.69 -7.17
CA VAL A 249 0.55 -0.61 -6.75
C VAL A 249 1.14 -2.01 -6.56
N GLY A 250 0.37 -2.88 -5.91
CA GLY A 250 0.59 -4.31 -5.73
C GLY A 250 1.06 -4.99 -7.01
N PHE A 251 0.22 -4.87 -8.03
CA PHE A 251 0.42 -5.41 -9.37
C PHE A 251 1.60 -4.75 -10.09
N SER A 252 1.73 -3.42 -10.06
CA SER A 252 2.83 -2.70 -10.73
C SER A 252 4.19 -3.16 -10.24
N TYR A 253 4.38 -3.31 -8.92
CA TYR A 253 5.62 -3.87 -8.38
C TYR A 253 5.84 -5.32 -8.78
N GLY A 254 4.77 -6.13 -8.88
CA GLY A 254 4.87 -7.49 -9.41
C GLY A 254 5.35 -7.54 -10.86
N ILE A 255 4.84 -6.65 -11.72
CA ILE A 255 5.34 -6.50 -13.09
C ILE A 255 6.81 -6.05 -13.09
N GLY A 256 7.19 -5.15 -12.19
CA GLY A 256 8.58 -4.78 -11.95
C GLY A 256 9.47 -5.99 -11.63
N THR A 257 9.05 -6.84 -10.69
CA THR A 257 9.76 -8.07 -10.32
C THR A 257 9.87 -9.05 -11.47
N ILE A 258 8.81 -9.27 -12.25
CA ILE A 258 8.83 -10.18 -13.40
C ILE A 258 9.80 -9.66 -14.46
N SER A 259 9.82 -8.34 -14.68
CA SER A 259 10.66 -7.72 -15.70
C SER A 259 12.13 -7.78 -15.31
N SER A 260 12.47 -7.52 -14.04
CA SER A 260 13.84 -7.47 -13.55
C SER A 260 14.40 -8.80 -13.03
N SER A 261 13.53 -9.76 -12.71
CA SER A 261 13.89 -10.94 -11.90
C SER A 261 14.68 -10.57 -10.64
N SER A 262 14.37 -9.41 -10.06
CA SER A 262 15.04 -8.85 -8.89
C SER A 262 14.04 -8.21 -7.93
N VAL A 263 14.13 -8.59 -6.65
CA VAL A 263 13.31 -8.01 -5.59
C VAL A 263 13.78 -6.60 -5.20
N ILE A 264 15.01 -6.20 -5.57
CA ILE A 264 15.54 -4.87 -5.25
C ILE A 264 14.76 -3.78 -6.00
N VAL A 265 14.33 -4.05 -7.23
CA VAL A 265 13.54 -3.10 -8.04
C VAL A 265 12.26 -2.65 -7.32
N PRO A 266 11.34 -3.56 -6.94
CA PRO A 266 10.15 -3.15 -6.21
C PRO A 266 10.46 -2.61 -4.81
N MET A 267 11.48 -3.12 -4.09
CA MET A 267 11.86 -2.58 -2.78
C MET A 267 12.23 -1.10 -2.82
N VAL A 268 13.08 -0.72 -3.77
CA VAL A 268 13.53 0.66 -3.94
C VAL A 268 12.37 1.52 -4.44
N SER A 269 11.62 1.07 -5.44
CA SER A 269 10.46 1.82 -5.94
C SER A 269 9.38 2.02 -4.87
N HIS A 270 9.12 1.04 -4.01
CA HIS A 270 8.19 1.15 -2.89
C HIS A 270 8.68 2.16 -1.87
N SER A 271 9.92 2.03 -1.42
CA SER A 271 10.51 2.96 -0.46
C SER A 271 10.47 4.41 -0.97
N ILE A 272 10.86 4.65 -2.22
CA ILE A 272 10.84 5.99 -2.83
C ILE A 272 9.41 6.54 -2.95
N ASN A 273 8.44 5.74 -3.40
CA ASN A 273 7.05 6.20 -3.52
C ASN A 273 6.44 6.55 -2.16
N ASN A 274 6.79 5.80 -1.10
CA ASN A 274 6.36 6.13 0.26
C ASN A 274 7.02 7.43 0.76
N ILE A 275 8.31 7.64 0.48
CA ILE A 275 9.01 8.89 0.80
C ILE A 275 8.35 10.08 0.10
N ILE A 276 8.19 10.01 -1.23
CA ILE A 276 7.51 11.07 -2.01
C ILE A 276 6.11 11.31 -1.45
N GLY A 277 5.40 10.23 -1.16
CA GLY A 277 4.03 10.30 -0.68
C GLY A 277 3.90 10.96 0.69
N GLY A 278 4.82 10.68 1.61
CA GLY A 278 4.87 11.29 2.94
C GLY A 278 5.37 12.73 2.91
N LEU A 279 6.39 13.03 2.10
CA LEU A 279 6.89 14.40 1.92
C LEU A 279 5.82 15.31 1.34
N LEU A 280 5.12 14.87 0.28
CA LEU A 280 4.05 15.65 -0.34
C LEU A 280 2.93 15.95 0.66
N TRP A 281 2.52 14.96 1.45
CA TRP A 281 1.52 15.14 2.51
C TRP A 281 1.96 16.17 3.55
N ARG A 282 3.21 16.08 4.01
CA ARG A 282 3.78 17.04 4.97
C ARG A 282 3.84 18.46 4.41
N PHE A 283 4.26 18.63 3.16
CA PHE A 283 4.34 19.95 2.53
C PHE A 283 2.95 20.60 2.42
N ILE A 284 1.94 19.85 1.99
CA ILE A 284 0.57 20.34 1.90
C ILE A 284 0.06 20.78 3.29
N ASN A 285 0.25 19.95 4.32
CA ASN A 285 -0.23 20.26 5.67
C ASN A 285 0.49 21.43 6.34
N ASN A 286 1.78 21.64 6.03
CA ASN A 286 2.52 22.81 6.51
C ASN A 286 2.09 24.10 5.82
N SER A 287 1.68 24.06 4.54
CA SER A 287 1.18 25.24 3.83
C SER A 287 -0.23 25.67 4.24
N GLN A 288 -0.97 24.82 4.95
CA GLN A 288 -2.32 25.10 5.46
C GLN A 288 -2.32 25.58 6.93
N LYS A 289 -1.16 25.66 7.57
CA LYS A 289 -0.96 26.25 8.91
C LYS A 289 -0.43 27.67 8.77
#